data_AF-A0A2H9STQ6-F1
#
_entry.id   AF-A0A2H9STQ6-F1
#
_cell.length_a   1.000
_cell.length_b   1.000
_cell.length_c   1.000
_cell.angle_alpha   90.00
_cell.angle_beta   90.00
_cell.angle_gamma   90.00
#
_symmetry.space_group_name_H-M   'P 1'
#
loop_
_entity.id
_entity.type
_entity.pdbx_description
1 polymer ?
#
loop_
_entity_poly.entity_id
_entity_poly.type
_entity_poly.pdbx_seq_one_letter_code
_entity_poly.pdbx_strand_id
1 'polypeptide(L)'
;MEKNLDPQPTPLFQFISKQMAHKPAAFSASHYPELRHFRSKLEDDRCSFQFLPYTVRKKTVARYRVTFLALGAIFFVLANATYFKTLSWSCGFLFGTCNFVKGFICSLAGILSLVAFLIGFFMRTEKETIHHHMIKARQKLNNIYLKKKVEFGLKQFFSIEEEHLRRTATLKHAYREIYQKIEEYKEEALFLSEKIQLDGDLTQEQKENLFNQAALEFIRQVESAIQKFQLLTPPKIFEKIGF
;
A
#
# COMPACT_ATOMS: atom_id res chain seq x y z
N MET A 1 12.43 66.75 -18.55
CA MET A 1 10.97 66.52 -18.70
C MET A 1 10.77 65.12 -19.24
N GLU A 2 10.76 64.12 -18.37
CA GLU A 2 10.36 62.74 -18.71
C GLU A 2 9.06 62.45 -17.94
N LYS A 3 8.01 62.11 -18.68
CA LYS A 3 6.70 61.76 -18.12
C LYS A 3 6.76 60.33 -17.60
N ASN A 4 6.62 60.16 -16.29
CA ASN A 4 6.27 58.88 -15.66
C ASN A 4 4.88 58.45 -16.15
N LEU A 5 4.81 57.28 -16.78
CA LEU A 5 3.55 56.57 -17.05
C LEU A 5 3.44 55.44 -16.03
N ASP A 6 2.62 55.63 -15.00
CA ASP A 6 2.18 54.54 -14.15
C ASP A 6 1.19 53.66 -14.92
N PRO A 7 1.39 52.33 -15.01
CA PRO A 7 0.41 51.45 -15.62
C PRO A 7 -0.77 51.26 -14.67
N GLN A 8 -1.94 51.79 -15.04
CA GLN A 8 -3.19 51.43 -14.39
C GLN A 8 -3.50 49.94 -14.62
N PRO A 9 -3.84 49.17 -13.57
CA PRO A 9 -4.25 47.78 -13.72
C PRO A 9 -5.60 47.69 -14.44
N THR A 10 -5.64 46.85 -15.47
CA THR A 10 -6.82 46.54 -16.29
C THR A 10 -7.98 45.99 -15.45
N PRO A 11 -9.24 46.26 -15.84
CA PRO A 11 -10.45 45.93 -15.06
C PRO A 11 -10.65 44.42 -14.82
N LEU A 12 -9.94 43.56 -15.56
CA LEU A 12 -9.98 42.11 -15.40
C LEU A 12 -9.29 41.65 -14.10
N PHE A 13 -8.25 42.36 -13.66
CA PHE A 13 -7.54 42.05 -12.41
C PHE A 13 -8.35 42.42 -11.15
N GLN A 14 -9.20 43.46 -11.23
CA GLN A 14 -10.13 43.79 -10.14
C GLN A 14 -11.27 42.78 -10.02
N PHE A 15 -11.65 42.10 -11.11
CA PHE A 15 -12.71 41.10 -11.07
C PHE A 15 -12.23 39.78 -10.42
N ILE A 16 -10.98 39.38 -10.67
CA ILE A 16 -10.40 38.16 -10.08
C ILE A 16 -10.05 38.35 -8.59
N SER A 17 -9.55 39.52 -8.20
CA SER A 17 -9.26 39.81 -6.79
C SER A 17 -10.54 39.86 -5.93
N LYS A 18 -11.67 40.28 -6.51
CA LYS A 18 -12.97 40.28 -5.82
C LYS A 18 -13.55 38.88 -5.62
N GLN A 19 -13.24 37.91 -6.50
CA GLN A 19 -13.64 36.51 -6.29
C GLN A 19 -12.73 35.73 -5.33
N MET A 20 -11.45 36.09 -5.22
CA MET A 20 -10.53 35.43 -4.27
C MET A 20 -10.55 36.02 -2.85
N ALA A 21 -11.23 37.15 -2.63
CA ALA A 21 -11.48 37.72 -1.31
C ALA A 21 -12.69 37.11 -0.58
N HIS A 22 -13.41 36.16 -1.18
CA HIS A 22 -14.29 35.27 -0.44
C HIS A 22 -13.46 34.17 0.23
N LYS A 23 -12.87 34.56 1.36
CA LYS A 23 -12.55 33.69 2.48
C LYS A 23 -13.64 32.61 2.56
N PRO A 24 -13.37 31.30 2.40
CA PRO A 24 -14.37 30.31 2.72
C PRO A 24 -14.68 30.52 4.19
N ALA A 25 -15.84 31.12 4.46
CA ALA A 25 -16.37 31.23 5.80
C ALA A 25 -16.23 29.83 6.39
N ALA A 26 -15.51 29.71 7.50
CA ALA A 26 -15.45 28.48 8.26
C ALA A 26 -16.90 28.04 8.42
N PHE A 27 -17.28 26.98 7.69
CA PHE A 27 -18.61 26.42 7.73
C PHE A 27 -18.81 25.95 9.16
N SER A 28 -19.45 26.80 9.95
CA SER A 28 -19.77 26.54 11.34
C SER A 28 -20.63 25.28 11.35
N ALA A 29 -20.03 24.17 11.77
CA ALA A 29 -20.65 22.85 11.82
C ALA A 29 -21.80 22.75 12.85
N SER A 30 -22.36 23.89 13.28
CA SER A 30 -23.50 24.01 14.19
C SER A 30 -24.85 24.01 13.47
N HIS A 31 -24.89 24.19 12.14
CA HIS A 31 -26.14 24.51 11.43
C HIS A 31 -26.93 23.30 10.88
N TYR A 32 -26.47 22.07 11.09
CA TYR A 32 -27.17 20.86 10.61
C TYR A 32 -27.09 19.72 11.64
N PRO A 33 -27.94 19.73 12.68
CA PRO A 33 -27.96 18.70 13.72
C PRO A 33 -28.27 17.31 13.16
N GLU A 34 -29.15 17.22 12.16
CA GLU A 34 -29.49 15.96 11.48
C GLU A 34 -28.31 15.37 10.71
N LEU A 35 -27.47 16.22 10.10
CA LEU A 35 -26.28 15.77 9.36
C LEU A 35 -25.16 15.29 10.30
N ARG A 36 -25.07 15.87 11.51
CA ARG A 36 -24.23 15.34 12.59
C ARG A 36 -24.74 14.01 13.11
N HIS A 37 -26.05 13.87 13.31
CA HIS A 37 -26.65 12.63 13.79
C HIS A 37 -26.51 11.51 12.73
N PHE A 38 -26.63 11.85 11.45
CA PHE A 38 -26.38 10.94 10.34
C PHE A 38 -24.89 10.59 10.19
N ARG A 39 -23.96 11.55 10.37
CA ARG A 39 -22.51 11.25 10.41
C ARG A 39 -22.13 10.39 11.61
N SER A 40 -22.65 10.68 12.80
CA SER A 40 -22.41 9.87 14.00
C SER A 40 -22.99 8.47 13.83
N LYS A 41 -24.19 8.33 13.23
CA LYS A 41 -24.77 7.02 12.91
C LYS A 41 -23.98 6.28 11.83
N LEU A 42 -23.44 6.98 10.83
CA LEU A 42 -22.52 6.42 9.83
C LEU A 42 -21.15 6.07 10.40
N GLU A 43 -20.64 6.81 11.39
CA GLU A 43 -19.38 6.53 12.08
C GLU A 43 -19.53 5.37 13.06
N ASP A 44 -20.66 5.27 13.77
CA ASP A 44 -21.02 4.10 14.59
C ASP A 44 -21.32 2.86 13.72
N ASP A 45 -21.99 3.00 12.57
CA ASP A 45 -22.19 1.89 11.62
C ASP A 45 -20.89 1.51 10.88
N ARG A 46 -19.97 2.47 10.64
CA ARG A 46 -18.63 2.18 10.11
C ARG A 46 -17.75 1.44 11.11
N CYS A 47 -17.92 1.71 12.41
CA CYS A 47 -17.22 1.03 13.49
C CYS A 47 -17.83 -0.34 13.82
N SER A 48 -19.13 -0.56 13.58
CA SER A 48 -19.82 -1.79 14.00
C SER A 48 -20.09 -2.83 12.89
N PHE A 49 -20.12 -2.46 11.59
CA PHE A 49 -20.59 -3.41 10.57
C PHE A 49 -19.73 -3.66 9.32
N GLN A 50 -18.65 -2.93 9.00
CA GLN A 50 -18.00 -3.09 7.67
C GLN A 50 -16.47 -3.08 7.54
N PHE A 51 -15.69 -2.90 8.61
CA PHE A 51 -14.23 -3.01 8.52
C PHE A 51 -13.70 -4.22 9.30
N LEU A 52 -14.06 -5.42 8.83
CA LEU A 52 -13.42 -6.68 9.23
C LEU A 52 -12.40 -7.07 8.13
N PRO A 53 -11.20 -6.44 8.09
CA PRO A 53 -10.25 -6.59 7.00
C PRO A 53 -9.83 -8.05 6.81
N TYR A 54 -9.77 -8.84 7.89
CA TYR A 54 -9.48 -10.27 7.83
C TYR A 54 -10.64 -11.06 7.22
N THR A 55 -11.87 -10.84 7.71
CA THR A 55 -13.06 -11.61 7.29
C THR A 55 -13.39 -11.40 5.80
N VAL A 56 -13.25 -10.17 5.31
CA VAL A 56 -13.45 -9.85 3.89
C VAL A 56 -12.42 -10.58 3.02
N ARG A 57 -11.17 -10.66 3.47
CA ARG A 57 -10.07 -11.26 2.70
C ARG A 57 -10.04 -12.78 2.78
N LYS A 58 -10.62 -13.38 3.82
CA LYS A 58 -10.70 -14.83 4.05
C LYS A 58 -11.20 -15.59 2.82
N LYS A 59 -12.31 -15.16 2.21
CA LYS A 59 -12.87 -15.81 1.00
C LYS A 59 -11.93 -15.71 -0.20
N THR A 60 -11.23 -14.59 -0.35
CA THR A 60 -10.30 -14.37 -1.45
C THR A 60 -9.03 -15.19 -1.28
N VAL A 61 -8.46 -15.23 -0.07
CA VAL A 61 -7.29 -16.07 0.24
C VAL A 61 -7.64 -17.56 0.11
N ALA A 62 -8.82 -17.98 0.55
CA ALA A 62 -9.30 -19.35 0.36
C ALA A 62 -9.37 -19.73 -1.14
N ARG A 63 -9.89 -18.83 -1.99
CA ARG A 63 -9.90 -19.05 -3.45
C ARG A 63 -8.49 -19.18 -4.00
N TYR A 64 -7.57 -18.27 -3.66
CA TYR A 64 -6.17 -18.36 -4.10
C TYR A 64 -5.51 -19.66 -3.66
N ARG A 65 -5.70 -20.06 -2.41
CA ARG A 65 -5.22 -21.33 -1.88
C ARG A 65 -5.70 -22.51 -2.71
N VAL A 66 -7.00 -22.60 -2.98
CA VAL A 66 -7.58 -23.66 -3.82
C VAL A 66 -6.99 -23.63 -5.22
N THR A 67 -6.81 -22.45 -5.84
CA THR A 67 -6.23 -22.35 -7.18
C THR A 67 -4.78 -22.82 -7.23
N PHE A 68 -3.95 -22.46 -6.25
CA PHE A 68 -2.55 -22.91 -6.19
C PHE A 68 -2.43 -24.40 -5.92
N LEU A 69 -3.27 -24.95 -5.04
CA LEU A 69 -3.31 -26.40 -4.78
C LEU A 69 -3.79 -27.18 -6.02
N ALA A 70 -4.80 -26.69 -6.73
CA ALA A 70 -5.29 -27.29 -7.96
C ALA A 70 -4.23 -27.25 -9.07
N LEU A 71 -3.55 -26.11 -9.23
CA LEU A 71 -2.45 -25.95 -10.18
C LEU A 71 -1.29 -26.91 -9.85
N GLY A 72 -0.94 -27.02 -8.57
CA GLY A 72 0.05 -27.97 -8.08
C GLY A 72 -0.31 -29.42 -8.42
N ALA A 73 -1.58 -29.80 -8.21
CA ALA A 73 -2.09 -31.13 -8.56
C ALA A 73 -2.05 -31.39 -10.08
N ILE A 74 -2.42 -30.41 -10.90
CA ILE A 74 -2.35 -30.53 -12.37
C ILE A 74 -0.91 -30.77 -12.81
N PHE A 75 0.05 -29.96 -12.34
CA PHE A 75 1.47 -30.15 -12.68
C PHE A 75 2.03 -31.47 -12.16
N PHE A 76 1.59 -31.92 -10.99
CA PHE A 76 1.96 -33.22 -10.45
C PHE A 76 1.47 -34.36 -11.35
N VAL A 77 0.20 -34.34 -11.75
CA VAL A 77 -0.38 -35.33 -12.65
C VAL A 77 0.31 -35.29 -14.02
N LEU A 78 0.60 -34.10 -14.56
CA LEU A 78 1.36 -33.96 -15.80
C LEU A 78 2.77 -34.52 -15.68
N ALA A 79 3.50 -34.20 -14.61
CA ALA A 79 4.83 -34.75 -14.36
C ALA A 79 4.79 -36.29 -14.33
N ASN A 80 3.86 -36.88 -13.57
CA ASN A 80 3.71 -38.33 -13.51
C ASN A 80 3.26 -38.94 -14.85
N ALA A 81 2.31 -38.32 -15.56
CA ALA A 81 1.86 -38.80 -16.86
C ALA A 81 2.99 -38.75 -17.90
N THR A 82 3.78 -37.67 -17.92
CA THR A 82 4.98 -37.55 -18.76
C THR A 82 6.11 -38.48 -18.30
N TYR A 83 6.13 -38.91 -17.05
CA TYR A 83 7.10 -39.89 -16.59
C TYR A 83 6.72 -41.30 -17.08
N PHE A 84 5.48 -41.73 -16.79
CA PHE A 84 4.99 -43.09 -17.02
C PHE A 84 4.51 -43.38 -18.46
N LYS A 85 3.77 -42.47 -19.12
CA LYS A 85 3.11 -42.79 -20.41
C LYS A 85 3.98 -42.59 -21.65
N THR A 86 5.07 -41.83 -21.60
CA THR A 86 5.94 -41.57 -22.77
C THR A 86 7.17 -42.48 -22.80
N LEU A 87 6.97 -43.78 -22.55
CA LEU A 87 7.99 -44.82 -22.81
C LEU A 87 8.32 -44.97 -24.31
N SER A 88 7.51 -44.38 -25.20
CA SER A 88 7.70 -44.40 -26.65
C SER A 88 7.81 -43.01 -27.28
N TRP A 89 8.57 -42.09 -26.69
CA TRP A 89 9.10 -40.92 -27.42
C TRP A 89 10.26 -41.38 -28.33
N SER A 90 9.96 -42.32 -29.23
CA SER A 90 10.83 -42.67 -30.34
C SER A 90 10.67 -41.57 -31.39
N CYS A 91 11.23 -40.40 -31.10
CA CYS A 91 11.40 -39.34 -32.10
C CYS A 91 12.53 -39.81 -33.03
N GLY A 92 12.16 -40.63 -34.01
CA GLY A 92 13.07 -41.39 -34.85
C GLY A 92 13.81 -40.58 -35.90
N PHE A 93 14.35 -39.40 -35.57
CA PHE A 93 15.14 -38.67 -36.56
C PHE A 93 16.52 -38.17 -36.12
N LEU A 94 16.73 -37.62 -34.91
CA LEU A 94 18.04 -37.03 -34.60
C LEU A 94 18.39 -37.05 -33.09
N PHE A 95 19.31 -37.96 -32.73
CA PHE A 95 20.16 -38.01 -31.52
C PHE A 95 19.53 -38.34 -30.15
N GLY A 96 20.31 -39.08 -29.34
CA GLY A 96 20.00 -39.60 -27.99
C GLY A 96 19.76 -38.57 -26.88
N THR A 97 19.30 -37.38 -27.22
CA THR A 97 19.02 -36.23 -26.33
C THR A 97 17.55 -36.14 -25.89
N CYS A 98 16.64 -36.97 -26.43
CA CYS A 98 15.23 -36.95 -26.03
C CYS A 98 14.99 -37.28 -24.54
N ASN A 99 15.80 -38.16 -23.95
CA ASN A 99 15.68 -38.50 -22.53
C ASN A 99 16.08 -37.33 -21.62
N PHE A 100 17.08 -36.53 -22.02
CA PHE A 100 17.49 -35.34 -21.27
C PHE A 100 16.39 -34.26 -21.31
N VAL A 101 15.83 -33.98 -22.48
CA VAL A 101 14.74 -33.00 -22.64
C VAL A 101 13.49 -33.46 -21.87
N LYS A 102 13.14 -34.75 -21.94
CA LYS A 102 12.05 -35.34 -21.16
C LYS A 102 12.29 -35.17 -19.65
N GLY A 103 13.49 -35.50 -19.18
CA GLY A 103 13.89 -35.33 -17.79
C GLY A 103 13.82 -33.87 -17.34
N PHE A 104 14.26 -32.94 -18.19
CA PHE A 104 14.20 -31.51 -17.93
C PHE A 104 12.76 -31.01 -17.80
N ILE A 105 11.87 -31.36 -18.75
CA ILE A 105 10.45 -30.99 -18.71
C ILE A 105 9.76 -31.59 -17.47
N CYS A 106 10.02 -32.86 -17.18
CA CYS A 106 9.45 -33.54 -16.02
C CYS A 106 9.93 -32.93 -14.69
N SER A 107 11.22 -32.60 -14.59
CA SER A 107 11.80 -31.93 -13.42
C SER A 107 11.21 -30.53 -13.23
N LEU A 108 11.11 -29.74 -14.31
CA LEU A 108 10.50 -28.42 -14.28
C LEU A 108 9.04 -28.48 -13.81
N ALA A 109 8.24 -29.41 -14.34
CA ALA A 109 6.86 -29.63 -13.93
C ALA A 109 6.77 -30.06 -12.45
N GLY A 110 7.68 -30.94 -11.99
CA GLY A 110 7.78 -31.35 -10.59
C GLY A 110 8.10 -30.18 -9.65
N ILE A 111 9.07 -29.34 -10.02
CA ILE A 111 9.44 -28.13 -9.26
C ILE A 111 8.28 -27.14 -9.22
N LEU A 112 7.64 -26.87 -10.37
CA LEU A 112 6.46 -26.00 -10.46
C LEU A 112 5.31 -26.51 -9.57
N SER A 113 5.07 -27.82 -9.58
CA SER A 113 4.08 -28.46 -8.71
C SER A 113 4.41 -28.25 -7.23
N LEU A 114 5.66 -28.52 -6.83
CA LEU A 114 6.13 -28.34 -5.46
C LEU A 114 5.99 -26.88 -5.01
N VAL A 115 6.42 -25.92 -5.83
CA VAL A 115 6.30 -24.49 -5.53
C VAL A 115 4.83 -24.08 -5.39
N ALA A 116 3.95 -24.54 -6.28
CA ALA A 116 2.52 -24.22 -6.20
C ALA A 116 1.89 -24.80 -4.92
N PHE A 117 2.25 -26.03 -4.52
CA PHE A 117 1.82 -26.59 -3.25
C PHE A 117 2.35 -25.81 -2.06
N LEU A 118 3.64 -25.48 -2.03
CA LEU A 118 4.24 -24.68 -0.96
C LEU A 118 3.49 -23.35 -0.80
N ILE A 119 3.26 -22.62 -1.89
CA ILE A 119 2.49 -21.36 -1.87
C ILE A 119 1.09 -21.61 -1.30
N GLY A 120 0.36 -22.63 -1.79
CA GLY A 120 -0.98 -22.96 -1.31
C GLY A 120 -1.04 -23.38 0.17
N PHE A 121 -0.02 -24.09 0.68
CA PHE A 121 0.03 -24.52 2.08
C PHE A 121 0.45 -23.40 3.03
N PHE A 122 1.38 -22.54 2.62
CA PHE A 122 1.87 -21.44 3.45
C PHE A 122 1.01 -20.19 3.37
N MET A 123 0.02 -20.13 2.47
CA MET A 123 -0.91 -19.00 2.38
C MET A 123 -1.79 -18.92 3.62
N ARG A 124 -1.65 -17.84 4.40
CA ARG A 124 -2.47 -17.58 5.58
C ARG A 124 -3.13 -16.20 5.51
N THR A 125 -4.41 -16.13 5.88
CA THR A 125 -5.25 -14.93 5.69
C THR A 125 -4.76 -13.73 6.49
N GLU A 126 -4.28 -13.95 7.70
CA GLU A 126 -3.79 -12.92 8.61
C GLU A 126 -2.54 -12.22 8.06
N LYS A 127 -1.54 -13.02 7.65
CA LYS A 127 -0.29 -12.51 7.05
C LYS A 127 -0.56 -11.76 5.76
N GLU A 128 -1.45 -12.32 4.93
CA GLU A 128 -1.84 -11.72 3.67
C GLU A 128 -2.54 -10.38 3.87
N THR A 129 -3.44 -10.27 4.85
CA THR A 129 -4.17 -9.03 5.14
C THR A 129 -3.20 -7.91 5.53
N ILE A 130 -2.25 -8.19 6.44
CA ILE A 130 -1.21 -7.23 6.83
C ILE A 130 -0.35 -6.82 5.62
N HIS A 131 0.10 -7.81 4.84
CA HIS A 131 0.94 -7.56 3.67
C HIS A 131 0.26 -6.67 2.62
N HIS A 132 -1.04 -6.88 2.38
CA HIS A 132 -1.81 -6.05 1.46
C HIS A 132 -1.89 -4.59 1.90
N HIS A 133 -2.19 -4.36 3.18
CA HIS A 133 -2.24 -3.00 3.72
C HIS A 133 -0.86 -2.34 3.74
N MET A 134 0.20 -3.10 3.98
CA MET A 134 1.58 -2.63 3.88
C MET A 134 1.93 -2.19 2.44
N ILE A 135 1.60 -2.98 1.42
CA ILE A 135 1.84 -2.60 0.01
C ILE A 135 1.10 -1.29 -0.31
N LYS A 136 -0.17 -1.20 0.07
CA LYS A 136 -1.00 0.00 -0.15
C LYS A 136 -0.41 1.22 0.55
N ALA A 137 0.06 1.05 1.78
CA ALA A 137 0.72 2.09 2.56
C ALA A 137 2.03 2.56 1.93
N ARG A 138 2.87 1.63 1.46
CA ARG A 138 4.12 1.93 0.75
C ARG A 138 3.86 2.73 -0.53
N GLN A 139 2.88 2.32 -1.32
CA GLN A 139 2.48 3.05 -2.53
C GLN A 139 2.00 4.46 -2.19
N LYS A 140 1.15 4.61 -1.15
CA LYS A 140 0.66 5.90 -0.68
C LYS A 140 1.81 6.81 -0.22
N LEU A 141 2.72 6.28 0.61
CA LEU A 141 3.89 7.02 1.11
C LEU A 141 4.80 7.46 -0.04
N ASN A 142 5.08 6.57 -1.00
CA ASN A 142 5.89 6.89 -2.18
C ASN A 142 5.24 7.99 -3.03
N ASN A 143 3.93 7.93 -3.24
CA ASN A 143 3.21 8.96 -3.99
C ASN A 143 3.29 10.33 -3.30
N ILE A 144 3.18 10.37 -1.96
CA ILE A 144 3.33 11.62 -1.19
C ILE A 144 4.76 12.14 -1.29
N TYR A 145 5.75 11.26 -1.18
CA TYR A 145 7.16 11.63 -1.32
C TYR A 145 7.47 12.20 -2.70
N LEU A 146 7.00 11.55 -3.78
CA LEU A 146 7.16 12.04 -5.15
C LEU A 146 6.47 13.39 -5.35
N LYS A 147 5.25 13.55 -4.84
CA LYS A 147 4.53 14.83 -4.91
C LYS A 147 5.31 15.94 -4.19
N LYS A 148 5.77 15.70 -2.96
CA LYS A 148 6.60 16.67 -2.22
C LYS A 148 7.90 16.96 -2.97
N LYS A 149 8.58 15.95 -3.49
CA LYS A 149 9.82 16.11 -4.28
C LYS A 149 9.62 17.01 -5.49
N VAL A 150 8.50 16.86 -6.22
CA VAL A 150 8.15 17.73 -7.36
C VAL A 150 7.81 19.15 -6.89
N GLU A 151 7.02 19.31 -5.82
CA GLU A 151 6.72 20.63 -5.25
C GLU A 151 7.98 21.38 -4.80
N PHE A 152 8.97 20.67 -4.25
CA PHE A 152 10.27 21.22 -3.92
C PHE A 152 11.05 21.62 -5.18
N GLY A 153 11.08 20.74 -6.20
CA GLY A 153 11.77 20.98 -7.48
C GLY A 153 11.18 22.11 -8.34
N LEU A 154 9.87 22.35 -8.27
CA LEU A 154 9.21 23.44 -9.02
C LEU A 154 9.41 24.81 -8.35
N LYS A 155 9.47 24.86 -7.00
CA LYS A 155 9.78 26.10 -6.25
C LYS A 155 11.25 26.52 -6.35
N GLN A 156 12.04 25.77 -7.10
CA GLN A 156 13.50 25.77 -7.07
C GLN A 156 14.16 26.49 -8.24
N PHE A 157 13.40 26.97 -9.23
CA PHE A 157 13.95 27.83 -10.29
C PHE A 157 14.56 29.15 -9.74
N PHE A 158 14.38 29.46 -8.44
CA PHE A 158 14.77 30.72 -7.83
C PHE A 158 15.62 30.60 -6.53
N SER A 159 16.20 29.42 -6.17
CA SER A 159 16.87 29.22 -4.86
C SER A 159 18.31 28.70 -4.95
N ILE A 160 19.14 29.07 -3.96
CA ILE A 160 20.56 28.70 -3.77
C ILE A 160 20.75 27.18 -3.62
N GLU A 161 21.78 26.64 -4.28
CA GLU A 161 22.04 25.20 -4.50
C GLU A 161 22.29 24.38 -3.21
N GLU A 162 23.00 24.92 -2.21
CA GLU A 162 23.29 24.22 -0.95
C GLU A 162 22.05 23.96 -0.09
N GLU A 163 21.11 24.90 -0.07
CA GLU A 163 19.91 24.79 0.75
C GLU A 163 18.94 23.73 0.19
N HIS A 164 18.92 23.61 -1.14
CA HIS A 164 18.18 22.56 -1.83
C HIS A 164 18.69 21.15 -1.47
N LEU A 165 20.01 20.97 -1.45
CA LEU A 165 20.64 19.69 -1.13
C LEU A 165 20.26 19.24 0.29
N ARG A 166 20.27 20.16 1.26
CA ARG A 166 19.83 19.91 2.64
C ARG A 166 18.33 19.56 2.74
N ARG A 167 17.45 20.29 2.04
CA ARG A 167 15.99 20.02 2.04
C ARG A 167 15.63 18.67 1.42
N THR A 168 16.32 18.30 0.35
CA THR A 168 16.10 16.99 -0.30
C THR A 168 16.61 15.86 0.58
N ALA A 169 17.77 16.04 1.21
CA ALA A 169 18.31 15.07 2.16
C ALA A 169 17.39 14.86 3.36
N THR A 170 16.87 15.94 3.96
CA THR A 170 15.92 15.87 5.10
C THR A 170 14.60 15.21 4.71
N LEU A 171 14.03 15.52 3.54
CA LEU A 171 12.83 14.83 3.06
C LEU A 171 13.08 13.33 2.84
N LYS A 172 14.21 12.98 2.23
CA LYS A 172 14.59 11.58 2.00
C LYS A 172 14.82 10.83 3.32
N HIS A 173 15.41 11.50 4.32
CA HIS A 173 15.60 10.95 5.65
C HIS A 173 14.24 10.68 6.33
N ALA A 174 13.37 11.68 6.38
CA ALA A 174 12.03 11.53 6.95
C ALA A 174 11.20 10.44 6.25
N TYR A 175 11.33 10.32 4.92
CA TYR A 175 10.71 9.22 4.17
C TYR A 175 11.23 7.85 4.63
N ARG A 176 12.56 7.70 4.79
CA ARG A 176 13.17 6.44 5.25
C ARG A 176 12.77 6.09 6.67
N GLU A 177 12.73 7.06 7.58
CA GLU A 177 12.30 6.85 8.97
C GLU A 177 10.85 6.37 9.03
N ILE A 178 9.95 7.01 8.28
CA ILE A 178 8.54 6.61 8.24
C ILE A 178 8.37 5.25 7.58
N TYR A 179 9.15 4.96 6.53
CA TYR A 179 9.15 3.64 5.89
C TYR A 179 9.58 2.54 6.87
N GLN A 180 10.69 2.76 7.59
CA GLN A 180 11.19 1.81 8.59
C GLN A 180 10.17 1.58 9.70
N LYS A 181 9.54 2.64 10.19
CA LYS A 181 8.49 2.56 11.20
C LYS A 181 7.26 1.75 10.73
N ILE A 182 6.91 1.83 9.45
CA ILE A 182 5.83 1.00 8.87
C ILE A 182 6.24 -0.48 8.82
N GLU A 183 7.51 -0.80 8.55
CA GLU A 183 8.00 -2.19 8.61
C GLU A 183 7.99 -2.72 10.06
N GLU A 184 8.38 -1.90 11.04
CA GLU A 184 8.31 -2.27 12.47
C GLU A 184 6.86 -2.61 12.87
N TYR A 185 5.88 -1.78 12.51
CA TYR A 185 4.46 -2.07 12.76
C TYR A 185 3.97 -3.35 12.10
N LYS A 186 4.50 -3.67 10.92
CA LYS A 186 4.16 -4.92 10.22
C LYS A 186 4.74 -6.12 10.96
N GLU A 187 5.99 -6.05 11.42
CA GLU A 187 6.61 -7.13 12.21
C GLU A 187 5.85 -7.37 13.52
N GLU A 188 5.46 -6.31 14.21
CA GLU A 188 4.64 -6.37 15.42
C GLU A 188 3.27 -7.03 15.14
N ALA A 189 2.58 -6.60 14.09
CA ALA A 189 1.28 -7.17 13.71
C ALA A 189 1.38 -8.65 13.30
N LEU A 190 2.47 -9.04 12.63
CA LEU A 190 2.73 -10.44 12.26
C LEU A 190 3.04 -11.29 13.49
N PHE A 191 3.81 -10.76 14.43
CA PHE A 191 4.13 -11.42 15.70
C PHE A 191 2.86 -11.65 16.53
N LEU A 192 2.00 -10.62 16.67
CA LEU A 192 0.71 -10.74 17.37
C LEU A 192 -0.18 -11.79 16.71
N SER A 193 -0.23 -11.80 15.38
CA SER A 193 -0.99 -12.79 14.61
C SER A 193 -0.49 -14.22 14.87
N GLU A 194 0.82 -14.42 14.98
CA GLU A 194 1.38 -15.73 15.32
C GLU A 194 1.03 -16.17 16.74
N LYS A 195 1.03 -15.24 17.71
CA LYS A 195 0.59 -15.53 19.08
C LYS A 195 -0.88 -15.91 19.16
N ILE A 196 -1.77 -15.17 18.49
CA ILE A 196 -3.21 -15.49 18.42
C ILE A 196 -3.43 -16.88 17.81
N GLN A 197 -2.65 -17.23 16.78
CA GLN A 197 -2.77 -18.52 16.11
C GLN A 197 -2.39 -19.69 17.03
N LEU A 198 -1.30 -19.55 17.78
CA LEU A 198 -0.72 -20.59 18.64
C LEU A 198 -1.46 -20.77 19.97
N ASP A 199 -2.25 -19.80 20.39
CA ASP A 199 -3.03 -19.87 21.62
C ASP A 199 -4.08 -20.99 21.55
N GLY A 200 -3.99 -21.96 22.45
CA GLY A 200 -4.89 -23.13 22.50
C GLY A 200 -6.23 -22.86 23.17
N ASP A 201 -6.31 -21.81 23.99
CA ASP A 201 -7.47 -21.54 24.85
C ASP A 201 -8.56 -20.73 24.13
N LEU A 202 -8.20 -20.10 23.01
CA LEU A 202 -9.09 -19.28 22.21
C LEU A 202 -9.91 -20.11 21.23
N THR A 203 -11.22 -19.85 21.20
CA THR A 203 -12.11 -20.39 20.16
C THR A 203 -11.77 -19.79 18.79
N GLN A 204 -12.16 -20.48 17.71
CA GLN A 204 -11.93 -20.00 16.35
C GLN A 204 -12.57 -18.61 16.10
N GLU A 205 -13.76 -18.36 16.65
CA GLU A 205 -14.43 -17.06 16.55
C GLU A 205 -13.66 -15.96 17.28
N GLN A 206 -13.15 -16.25 18.48
CA GLN A 206 -12.31 -15.32 19.24
C GLN A 206 -11.01 -14.99 18.49
N LYS A 207 -10.36 -15.99 17.90
CA LYS A 207 -9.16 -15.79 17.06
C LYS A 207 -9.47 -14.88 15.87
N GLU A 208 -10.59 -15.12 15.19
CA GLU A 208 -11.01 -14.28 14.05
C GLU A 208 -11.27 -12.82 14.47
N ASN A 209 -11.89 -12.60 15.63
CA ASN A 209 -12.08 -11.25 16.17
C ASN A 209 -10.74 -10.58 16.50
N LEU A 210 -9.80 -11.30 17.13
CA LEU A 210 -8.48 -10.78 17.45
C LEU A 210 -7.65 -10.48 16.20
N PHE A 211 -7.73 -11.33 15.15
CA PHE A 211 -7.08 -11.04 13.87
C PHE A 211 -7.62 -9.77 13.21
N ASN A 212 -8.94 -9.54 13.27
CA ASN A 212 -9.52 -8.31 12.78
C ASN A 212 -9.04 -7.08 13.57
N GLN A 213 -8.98 -7.19 14.91
CA GLN A 213 -8.48 -6.12 15.78
C GLN A 213 -7.00 -5.80 15.50
N ALA A 214 -6.14 -6.81 15.42
CA ALA A 214 -4.73 -6.65 15.11
C ALA A 214 -4.51 -5.98 13.73
N ALA A 215 -5.29 -6.39 12.73
CA ALA A 215 -5.23 -5.78 11.40
C ALA A 215 -5.71 -4.32 11.42
N LEU A 216 -6.77 -4.00 12.17
CA LEU A 216 -7.26 -2.62 12.32
C LEU A 216 -6.26 -1.73 13.04
N GLU A 217 -5.63 -2.23 14.09
CA GLU A 217 -4.59 -1.52 14.82
C GLU A 217 -3.41 -1.20 13.90
N PHE A 218 -2.92 -2.19 13.16
CA PHE A 218 -1.87 -1.99 12.16
C PHE A 218 -2.23 -0.90 11.14
N ILE A 219 -3.45 -0.97 10.57
CA ILE A 219 -3.92 0.03 9.60
C ILE A 219 -3.90 1.43 10.21
N ARG A 220 -4.41 1.59 11.43
CA ARG A 220 -4.47 2.88 12.13
C ARG A 220 -3.07 3.43 12.43
N GLN A 221 -2.14 2.59 12.90
CA GLN A 221 -0.76 2.99 13.18
C GLN A 221 -0.05 3.47 11.90
N VAL A 222 -0.21 2.72 10.80
CA VAL A 222 0.36 3.06 9.49
C VAL A 222 -0.23 4.35 8.93
N GLU A 223 -1.54 4.52 9.01
CA GLU A 223 -2.21 5.76 8.56
C GLU A 223 -1.74 6.97 9.37
N SER A 224 -1.59 6.83 10.69
CA SER A 224 -1.04 7.88 11.55
C SER A 224 0.40 8.25 11.14
N ALA A 225 1.26 7.26 10.86
CA ALA A 225 2.63 7.52 10.41
C ALA A 225 2.68 8.24 9.06
N ILE A 226 1.85 7.83 8.10
CA ILE A 226 1.73 8.49 6.79
C ILE A 226 1.21 9.92 6.96
N GLN A 227 0.21 10.14 7.83
CA GLN A 227 -0.34 11.47 8.07
C GLN A 227 0.70 12.41 8.68
N LYS A 228 1.52 11.93 9.63
CA LYS A 228 2.67 12.69 10.15
C LYS A 228 3.61 13.11 9.02
N PHE A 229 3.90 12.20 8.09
CA PHE A 229 4.73 12.53 6.92
C PHE A 229 4.08 13.55 5.98
N GLN A 230 2.76 13.47 5.78
CA GLN A 230 2.03 14.46 4.98
C GLN A 230 2.10 15.86 5.60
N LEU A 231 1.92 15.93 6.92
CA LEU A 231 1.91 17.17 7.70
C LEU A 231 3.31 17.79 7.88
N LEU A 232 4.39 17.08 7.55
CA LEU A 232 5.72 17.68 7.45
C LEU A 232 5.69 18.78 6.39
N THR A 233 5.42 20.00 6.85
CA THR A 233 5.51 21.20 6.04
C THR A 233 6.97 21.51 5.76
N PRO A 234 7.30 22.03 4.57
CA PRO A 234 8.61 22.60 4.35
C PRO A 234 8.87 23.71 5.38
N PRO A 235 10.10 23.86 5.90
CA PRO A 235 10.43 25.01 6.72
C PRO A 235 10.11 26.29 5.93
N LYS A 236 9.22 27.14 6.48
CA LYS A 236 8.85 28.42 5.88
C LYS A 236 10.06 29.37 5.98
N ILE A 237 10.55 29.89 4.85
CA ILE A 237 11.61 30.91 4.83
C ILE A 237 11.10 32.31 4.43
N PHE A 238 9.84 32.45 4.03
CA PHE A 238 9.31 33.74 3.58
C PHE A 238 8.77 34.62 4.72
N GLU A 239 9.58 34.88 5.75
CA GLU A 239 9.35 35.99 6.70
C GLU A 239 10.63 36.74 7.08
N LYS A 240 11.79 36.43 6.47
CA LYS A 240 13.08 37.05 6.82
C LYS A 240 13.84 37.71 5.66
N ILE A 241 13.14 38.20 4.65
CA ILE A 241 13.71 39.19 3.72
C ILE A 241 12.82 40.43 3.75
N GLY A 242 12.90 41.13 4.88
CA GLY A 242 12.59 42.54 4.97
C GLY A 242 13.90 43.25 5.23
N PHE A 243 14.60 43.60 4.15
CA PHE A 243 15.61 44.65 4.08
C PHE A 243 15.61 45.19 2.65
#